data_AF-A0A061RL33-F1
#
_entry.id   AF-A0A061RL33-F1
#
_cell.length_a   1.000
_cell.length_b   1.000
_cell.length_c   1.000
_cell.angle_alpha   90.00
_cell.angle_beta   90.00
_cell.angle_gamma   90.00
#
_symmetry.space_group_name_H-M   'P 1'
#
loop_
_entity.id
_entity.type
_entity.pdbx_description
1 polymer ?
#
loop_
_entity_poly.entity_id
_entity_poly.type
_entity_poly.pdbx_seq_one_letter_code
_entity_poly.pdbx_strand_id
1 'polypeptide(L)'
;MKLSPNVKTSSKNWLQSSRSRCSLAATRRTPVRAMWVPFQPQGAQRGTRVNSPQANSEQGSGSSGGFEAGKQLELLRKAQEASQKELQRVTSNSNIGADPNTPREFRGHRTVDIRMYDQLAASRNRMSQGLSRANKYIGVLEEKVEERDGRIAALKEEIAAIGTEASNILRMSESALATVQFSVDKQASVDAVEKLVQRIRLMQQATEAHVEALDDWVVRDVPIEFSGVAAEVRVMGDFDGWTNGQLLSANSFDDSVHQTFTTTLRLAPGTYRVKFIVDGQWRTADGWPTATCENGTEENVLIVK
;
A
#
# COMPACT_ATOMS: atom_id res chain seq x y z
N MET A 1 -54.58 42.00 -21.46
CA MET A 1 -53.65 40.96 -21.96
C MET A 1 -52.65 40.68 -20.84
N LYS A 2 -52.95 39.79 -19.89
CA LYS A 2 -52.72 38.32 -19.86
C LYS A 2 -51.23 37.91 -19.80
N LEU A 3 -50.93 37.25 -18.67
CA LEU A 3 -49.96 36.15 -18.40
C LEU A 3 -48.62 36.47 -17.69
N SER A 4 -48.55 36.01 -16.42
CA SER A 4 -47.37 35.41 -15.78
C SER A 4 -47.11 33.99 -16.34
N PRO A 5 -46.23 33.16 -15.73
CA PRO A 5 -44.77 33.19 -15.65
C PRO A 5 -44.15 31.92 -16.31
N ASN A 6 -42.82 31.80 -16.47
CA ASN A 6 -42.23 30.46 -16.53
C ASN A 6 -40.76 30.37 -16.09
N VAL A 7 -40.53 29.36 -15.26
CA VAL A 7 -39.29 28.82 -14.72
C VAL A 7 -38.51 28.10 -15.82
N LYS A 8 -37.17 28.15 -15.79
CA LYS A 8 -36.32 27.00 -16.18
C LYS A 8 -34.99 27.01 -15.41
N THR A 9 -34.91 26.01 -14.54
CA THR A 9 -33.74 25.35 -13.98
C THR A 9 -32.65 25.06 -15.04
N SER A 10 -31.37 25.19 -14.69
CA SER A 10 -30.38 24.15 -15.01
C SER A 10 -29.07 24.35 -14.24
N SER A 11 -28.89 23.44 -13.29
CA SER A 11 -27.68 23.06 -12.58
C SER A 11 -26.44 22.96 -13.48
N LYS A 12 -25.44 23.81 -13.23
CA LYS A 12 -24.05 23.53 -13.63
C LYS A 12 -23.34 22.86 -12.46
N ASN A 13 -23.49 21.54 -12.39
CA ASN A 13 -22.67 20.67 -11.54
C ASN A 13 -21.23 20.71 -12.06
N TRP A 14 -20.39 21.47 -11.38
CA TRP A 14 -18.95 21.36 -11.52
C TRP A 14 -18.51 20.07 -10.83
N LEU A 15 -18.33 19.00 -11.59
CA LEU A 15 -17.47 17.88 -11.21
C LEU A 15 -16.01 18.37 -11.23
N GLN A 16 -15.65 19.18 -10.24
CA GLN A 16 -14.25 19.36 -9.89
C GLN A 16 -13.81 18.08 -9.18
N SER A 17 -13.18 17.20 -9.97
CA SER A 17 -12.24 16.21 -9.48
C SER A 17 -11.10 16.94 -8.76
N SER A 18 -11.29 17.27 -7.48
CA SER A 18 -10.22 17.76 -6.61
C SER A 18 -9.33 16.59 -6.21
N ARG A 19 -8.51 16.12 -7.16
CA ARG A 19 -7.27 15.42 -6.82
C ARG A 19 -6.28 16.46 -6.34
N SER A 20 -6.35 16.80 -5.06
CA SER A 20 -5.31 17.56 -4.37
C SER A 20 -4.91 16.76 -3.15
N ARG A 21 -3.72 16.16 -3.25
CA ARG A 21 -3.06 15.46 -2.15
C ARG A 21 -2.98 16.40 -0.96
N CYS A 22 -3.60 16.03 0.16
CA CYS A 22 -3.18 16.53 1.46
C CYS A 22 -1.74 16.06 1.65
N SER A 23 -0.76 16.95 1.52
CA SER A 23 0.61 16.61 1.87
C SER A 23 0.70 16.58 3.40
N LEU A 24 0.53 15.41 3.98
CA LEU A 24 1.24 15.13 5.21
C LEU A 24 2.72 15.07 4.84
N ALA A 25 3.49 15.98 5.40
CA ALA A 25 4.92 15.79 5.53
C ALA A 25 5.10 14.43 6.20
N ALA A 26 5.43 13.40 5.40
CA ALA A 26 5.90 12.13 5.91
C ALA A 26 7.06 12.50 6.83
N THR A 27 6.83 12.41 8.14
CA THR A 27 7.90 12.59 9.10
C THR A 27 8.79 11.38 8.85
N ARG A 28 9.83 11.57 8.02
CA ARG A 28 10.92 10.61 7.90
C ARG A 28 11.52 10.55 9.29
N ARG A 29 10.99 9.66 10.13
CA ARG A 29 11.59 9.30 11.39
C ARG A 29 12.87 8.59 11.00
N THR A 30 13.98 9.32 11.10
CA THR A 30 15.32 8.77 11.04
C THR A 30 15.39 7.60 12.00
N PRO A 31 15.86 6.42 11.59
CA PRO A 31 16.15 5.37 12.55
C PRO A 31 17.10 5.95 13.58
N VAL A 32 16.76 5.81 14.87
CA VAL A 32 17.67 6.13 15.96
C VAL A 32 18.83 5.15 15.80
N ARG A 33 19.92 5.63 15.19
CA ARG A 33 21.18 4.91 15.13
C ARG A 33 21.71 4.86 16.55
N ALA A 34 21.32 3.81 17.29
CA ALA A 34 21.97 3.48 18.55
C ALA A 34 23.46 3.37 18.26
N MET A 35 24.22 4.30 18.82
CA MET A 35 25.64 4.47 18.57
C MET A 35 26.37 3.37 19.32
N TRP A 36 26.40 2.17 18.73
CA TRP A 36 27.14 1.03 19.25
C TRP A 36 28.52 1.01 18.60
N VAL A 37 29.56 1.18 19.42
CA VAL A 37 30.96 1.00 19.01
C VAL A 37 31.35 -0.44 19.37
N PRO A 38 31.54 -1.34 18.40
CA PRO A 38 32.06 -2.68 18.70
C PRO A 38 33.54 -2.61 19.10
N PHE A 39 33.90 -3.37 20.13
CA PHE A 39 35.26 -3.53 20.63
C PHE A 39 36.12 -4.31 19.62
N GLN A 40 37.27 -3.75 19.24
CA GLN A 40 38.16 -4.27 18.19
C GLN A 40 39.42 -4.88 18.84
N PRO A 41 39.66 -6.21 18.75
CA PRO A 41 40.90 -6.79 19.25
C PRO A 41 42.03 -6.62 18.23
N GLN A 42 43.18 -6.14 18.70
CA GLN A 42 44.41 -6.01 17.91
C GLN A 42 45.13 -7.36 17.81
N GLY A 43 45.55 -7.72 16.58
CA GLY A 43 46.78 -8.47 16.32
C GLY A 43 46.68 -9.98 16.14
N ALA A 44 46.76 -10.44 14.88
CA ALA A 44 47.55 -11.62 14.50
C ALA A 44 47.80 -11.60 12.98
N GLN A 45 49.07 -11.73 12.57
CA GLN A 45 49.51 -11.64 11.18
C GLN A 45 49.43 -12.98 10.42
N ARG A 46 49.14 -12.83 9.11
CA ARG A 46 49.54 -13.60 7.92
C ARG A 46 49.88 -15.10 8.03
N GLY A 47 49.16 -15.88 7.23
CA GLY A 47 49.64 -17.11 6.58
C GLY A 47 49.16 -17.16 5.12
N THR A 48 50.09 -17.39 4.19
CA THR A 48 49.91 -17.39 2.72
C THR A 48 49.64 -18.77 2.12
N ARG A 49 48.96 -18.77 0.95
CA ARG A 49 48.76 -19.84 -0.08
C ARG A 49 47.81 -20.98 0.34
N VAL A 50 46.91 -21.49 -0.52
CA VAL A 50 47.10 -22.06 -1.86
C VAL A 50 45.80 -21.99 -2.70
N ASN A 51 45.93 -21.78 -4.02
CA ASN A 51 44.90 -21.88 -5.07
C ASN A 51 44.39 -23.33 -5.25
N SER A 52 43.09 -23.52 -5.54
CA SER A 52 42.46 -24.43 -6.54
C SER A 52 40.92 -24.48 -6.32
N PRO A 53 40.11 -25.04 -7.24
CA PRO A 53 39.62 -24.43 -8.47
C PRO A 53 38.10 -24.16 -8.43
N GLN A 54 37.63 -23.30 -9.34
CA GLN A 54 36.21 -23.02 -9.58
C GLN A 54 35.42 -24.30 -9.92
N ALA A 55 34.34 -24.54 -9.16
CA ALA A 55 33.26 -25.45 -9.52
C ALA A 55 31.93 -24.70 -9.39
N ASN A 56 31.10 -24.91 -10.40
CA ASN A 56 29.86 -24.20 -10.74
C ASN A 56 28.86 -24.09 -9.59
N SER A 57 28.28 -22.90 -9.43
CA SER A 57 27.01 -22.70 -8.76
C SER A 57 25.87 -22.95 -9.74
N GLU A 58 25.06 -23.95 -9.44
CA GLU A 58 23.69 -24.09 -9.92
C GLU A 58 22.88 -22.90 -9.38
N GLN A 59 22.40 -22.04 -10.28
CA GLN A 59 21.33 -21.10 -9.98
C GLN A 59 20.03 -21.64 -10.58
N GLY A 60 19.16 -22.09 -9.68
CA GLY A 60 17.77 -22.39 -9.98
C GLY A 60 17.00 -21.13 -10.36
N SER A 61 16.44 -21.17 -11.56
CA SER A 61 15.04 -20.87 -11.89
C SER A 61 14.35 -19.71 -11.17
N GLY A 62 14.21 -18.58 -11.86
CA GLY A 62 13.32 -17.50 -11.41
C GLY A 62 13.25 -16.26 -12.31
N SER A 63 13.32 -16.37 -13.64
CA SER A 63 13.01 -15.25 -14.53
C SER A 63 12.73 -15.72 -15.96
N SER A 64 11.45 -15.91 -16.30
CA SER A 64 11.04 -16.21 -17.68
C SER A 64 9.85 -15.37 -18.18
N GLY A 65 9.11 -14.68 -17.30
CA GLY A 65 7.90 -13.95 -17.68
C GLY A 65 8.12 -12.59 -18.37
N GLY A 66 9.28 -11.95 -18.21
CA GLY A 66 9.53 -10.59 -18.73
C GLY A 66 9.76 -10.53 -20.25
N PHE A 67 10.36 -11.57 -20.83
CA PHE A 67 10.69 -11.60 -22.26
C PHE A 67 9.47 -11.87 -23.16
N GLU A 68 8.45 -12.52 -22.63
CA GLU A 68 7.22 -12.86 -23.36
C GLU A 68 6.25 -11.69 -23.39
N ALA A 69 6.10 -10.97 -22.26
CA ALA A 69 5.30 -9.75 -22.16
C ALA A 69 5.80 -8.64 -23.10
N GLY A 70 7.12 -8.45 -23.22
CA GLY A 70 7.72 -7.46 -24.12
C GLY A 70 7.44 -7.76 -25.61
N LYS A 71 7.54 -9.04 -26.02
CA LYS A 71 7.20 -9.46 -27.39
C LYS A 71 5.72 -9.28 -27.71
N GLN A 72 4.87 -9.57 -26.73
CA GLN A 72 3.41 -9.45 -26.86
C GLN A 72 2.97 -7.98 -26.95
N LEU A 73 3.65 -7.08 -26.23
CA LEU A 73 3.44 -5.63 -26.32
C LEU A 73 3.86 -5.07 -27.69
N GLU A 74 4.98 -5.54 -28.24
CA GLU A 74 5.46 -5.11 -29.56
C GLU A 74 4.57 -5.63 -30.70
N LEU A 75 4.03 -6.85 -30.58
CA LEU A 75 3.03 -7.39 -31.51
C LEU A 75 1.74 -6.55 -31.51
N LEU A 76 1.27 -6.15 -30.32
CA LEU A 76 0.11 -5.27 -30.18
C LEU A 76 0.35 -3.89 -30.81
N ARG A 77 1.55 -3.31 -30.64
CA ARG A 77 1.92 -2.03 -31.26
C ARG A 77 1.92 -2.12 -32.78
N LYS A 78 2.52 -3.18 -33.34
CA LYS A 78 2.51 -3.43 -34.80
C LYS A 78 1.10 -3.63 -35.35
N ALA A 79 0.24 -4.34 -34.62
CA ALA A 79 -1.17 -4.50 -35.00
C ALA A 79 -1.94 -3.16 -34.97
N GLN A 80 -1.65 -2.28 -33.99
CA GLN A 80 -2.22 -0.94 -33.91
C GLN A 80 -1.79 -0.04 -35.07
N GLU A 81 -0.50 -0.06 -35.40
CA GLU A 81 0.04 0.70 -36.54
C GLU A 81 -0.52 0.21 -37.87
N ALA A 82 -0.67 -1.10 -38.05
CA ALA A 82 -1.29 -1.69 -39.24
C ALA A 82 -2.75 -1.26 -39.39
N SER A 83 -3.52 -1.28 -38.29
CA SER A 83 -4.91 -0.83 -38.29
C SER A 83 -5.04 0.67 -38.59
N GLN A 84 -4.17 1.50 -38.03
CA GLN A 84 -4.17 2.95 -38.25
C GLN A 84 -3.78 3.32 -39.68
N LYS A 85 -2.82 2.59 -40.25
CA LYS A 85 -2.41 2.73 -41.65
C LYS A 85 -3.53 2.32 -42.61
N GLU A 86 -4.30 1.29 -42.28
CA GLU A 86 -5.45 0.88 -43.08
C GLU A 86 -6.59 1.92 -43.03
N LEU A 87 -6.86 2.50 -41.86
CA LEU A 87 -7.81 3.61 -41.73
C LEU A 87 -7.39 4.84 -42.55
N GLN A 88 -6.10 5.16 -42.59
CA GLN A 88 -5.56 6.23 -43.45
C GLN A 88 -5.71 5.91 -44.94
N ARG A 89 -5.56 4.64 -45.35
CA ARG A 89 -5.77 4.23 -46.76
C ARG A 89 -7.23 4.34 -47.17
N VAL A 90 -8.16 3.91 -46.32
CA VAL A 90 -9.61 3.98 -46.59
C VAL A 90 -10.08 5.43 -46.70
N THR A 91 -9.53 6.34 -45.89
CA THR A 91 -9.85 7.79 -45.92
C THR A 91 -9.16 8.54 -47.07
N SER A 92 -7.99 8.08 -47.53
CA SER A 92 -7.31 8.66 -48.68
C SER A 92 -7.94 8.23 -50.02
N ASN A 93 -8.53 7.03 -50.08
CA ASN A 93 -9.21 6.52 -51.28
C ASN A 93 -10.62 7.10 -51.51
N SER A 94 -11.17 7.90 -50.60
CA SER A 94 -12.44 8.62 -50.83
C SER A 94 -12.33 9.85 -51.73
N ASN A 95 -11.13 10.22 -52.20
CA ASN A 95 -10.91 11.23 -53.24
C ASN A 95 -10.43 10.57 -54.54
N ILE A 96 -11.34 9.96 -55.27
CA ILE A 96 -11.15 9.65 -56.70
C ILE A 96 -12.28 10.37 -57.45
N GLY A 97 -11.89 11.27 -58.36
CA GLY A 97 -12.78 12.14 -59.12
C GLY A 97 -13.99 11.41 -59.70
N ALA A 98 -15.18 11.91 -59.39
CA ALA A 98 -16.43 11.33 -59.84
C ALA A 98 -16.97 12.13 -61.04
N ASP A 99 -16.97 11.49 -62.21
CA ASP A 99 -17.82 11.85 -63.35
C ASP A 99 -19.29 11.68 -62.92
N PRO A 100 -20.16 12.69 -63.12
CA PRO A 100 -21.53 12.70 -62.58
C PRO A 100 -22.50 11.69 -63.23
N ASN A 101 -22.13 10.95 -64.27
CA ASN A 101 -23.10 10.16 -65.07
C ASN A 101 -22.88 8.64 -65.14
N THR A 102 -22.12 8.04 -64.23
CA THR A 102 -22.06 6.56 -64.11
C THR A 102 -22.88 6.07 -62.91
N PRO A 103 -23.94 5.26 -63.11
CA PRO A 103 -24.64 4.62 -62.00
C PRO A 103 -23.67 3.73 -61.23
N ARG A 104 -23.33 4.15 -60.01
CA ARG A 104 -22.52 3.34 -59.09
C ARG A 104 -23.34 2.11 -58.70
N GLU A 105 -23.00 0.95 -59.25
CA GLU A 105 -23.43 -0.32 -58.67
C GLU A 105 -22.89 -0.40 -57.24
N PHE A 106 -23.78 -0.21 -56.26
CA PHE A 106 -23.52 -0.41 -54.85
C PHE A 106 -23.30 -1.91 -54.57
N ARG A 107 -22.11 -2.41 -54.87
CA ARG A 107 -21.67 -3.71 -54.37
C ARG A 107 -21.15 -3.59 -52.95
N GLY A 108 -21.87 -4.23 -52.03
CA GLY A 108 -21.27 -4.90 -50.87
C GLY A 108 -21.22 -4.07 -49.59
N HIS A 109 -22.23 -4.27 -48.75
CA HIS A 109 -22.13 -4.50 -47.29
C HIS A 109 -20.81 -4.11 -46.61
N ARG A 110 -20.52 -2.80 -46.49
CA ARG A 110 -19.47 -2.27 -45.59
C ARG A 110 -19.89 -0.98 -44.91
N THR A 111 -21.18 -0.79 -44.68
CA THR A 111 -21.63 0.21 -43.69
C THR A 111 -21.31 -0.37 -42.32
N VAL A 112 -20.03 -0.31 -41.93
CA VAL A 112 -19.67 -0.62 -40.57
C VAL A 112 -20.35 0.44 -39.72
N ASP A 113 -21.33 -0.01 -38.94
CA ASP A 113 -22.26 0.85 -38.24
C ASP A 113 -21.47 1.74 -37.28
N ILE A 114 -21.44 3.06 -37.54
CA ILE A 114 -20.67 4.05 -36.75
C ILE A 114 -21.01 3.92 -35.25
N ARG A 115 -22.27 3.56 -34.96
CA ARG A 115 -22.77 3.28 -33.61
C ARG A 115 -22.08 2.08 -32.95
N MET A 116 -21.75 1.04 -33.72
CA MET A 116 -21.05 -0.14 -33.23
C MET A 116 -19.58 0.15 -32.92
N TYR A 117 -18.93 1.00 -33.72
CA TYR A 117 -17.59 1.49 -33.39
C TYR A 117 -17.57 2.36 -32.14
N ASP A 118 -18.54 3.26 -31.96
CA ASP A 118 -18.63 4.10 -30.76
C ASP A 118 -18.84 3.25 -29.50
N GLN A 119 -19.67 2.21 -29.57
CA GLN A 119 -19.85 1.25 -28.47
C GLN A 119 -18.56 0.47 -28.16
N LEU A 120 -17.83 0.02 -29.18
CA LEU A 120 -16.57 -0.68 -29.01
C LEU A 120 -15.48 0.25 -28.42
N ALA A 121 -15.41 1.50 -28.89
CA ALA A 121 -14.50 2.51 -28.36
C ALA A 121 -14.83 2.84 -26.90
N ALA A 122 -16.11 3.02 -26.56
CA ALA A 122 -16.55 3.24 -25.18
C ALA A 122 -16.23 2.04 -24.28
N SER A 123 -16.47 0.81 -24.75
CA SER A 123 -16.13 -0.42 -24.02
C SER A 123 -14.62 -0.53 -23.78
N ARG A 124 -13.81 -0.30 -24.83
CA ARG A 124 -12.35 -0.28 -24.74
C ARG A 124 -11.84 0.79 -23.79
N ASN A 125 -12.42 1.99 -23.81
CA ASN A 125 -12.06 3.07 -22.91
C ASN A 125 -12.37 2.71 -21.46
N ARG A 126 -13.53 2.10 -21.18
CA ARG A 126 -13.86 1.59 -19.83
C ARG A 126 -12.87 0.52 -19.39
N MET A 127 -12.54 -0.43 -20.27
CA MET A 127 -11.59 -1.50 -19.95
C MET A 127 -10.18 -0.94 -19.71
N SER A 128 -9.73 0.01 -20.55
CA SER A 128 -8.45 0.70 -20.38
C SER A 128 -8.40 1.50 -19.07
N GLN A 129 -9.49 2.18 -18.70
CA GLN A 129 -9.60 2.86 -17.41
C GLN A 129 -9.57 1.87 -16.25
N GLY A 130 -10.26 0.74 -16.36
CA GLY A 130 -10.24 -0.35 -15.38
C GLY A 130 -8.84 -0.91 -15.17
N LEU A 131 -8.14 -1.25 -16.26
CA LEU A 131 -6.75 -1.71 -16.24
C LEU A 131 -5.81 -0.65 -15.63
N SER A 132 -5.99 0.64 -15.98
CA SER A 132 -5.19 1.72 -15.40
C SER A 132 -5.42 1.86 -13.89
N ARG A 133 -6.67 1.74 -13.42
CA ARG A 133 -7.00 1.76 -11.99
C ARG A 133 -6.41 0.55 -11.26
N ALA A 134 -6.54 -0.64 -11.84
CA ALA A 134 -5.99 -1.87 -11.28
C ALA A 134 -4.45 -1.81 -11.19
N ASN A 135 -3.77 -1.38 -12.25
CA ASN A 135 -2.31 -1.26 -12.25
C ASN A 135 -1.81 -0.22 -11.23
N LYS A 136 -2.53 0.88 -11.03
CA LYS A 136 -2.22 1.85 -9.97
C LYS A 136 -2.35 1.23 -8.59
N TYR A 137 -3.41 0.45 -8.36
CA TYR A 137 -3.63 -0.23 -7.09
C TYR A 137 -2.55 -1.29 -6.82
N ILE A 138 -2.16 -2.06 -7.85
CA ILE A 138 -1.03 -3.01 -7.76
C ILE A 138 0.24 -2.29 -7.33
N GLY A 139 0.58 -1.15 -7.94
CA GLY A 139 1.79 -0.40 -7.55
C GLY A 139 1.78 0.07 -6.08
N VAL A 140 0.61 0.48 -5.55
CA VAL A 140 0.49 0.84 -4.13
C VAL A 140 0.64 -0.38 -3.22
N LEU A 141 0.17 -1.56 -3.65
CA LEU A 141 0.34 -2.79 -2.89
C LEU A 141 1.81 -3.23 -2.89
N GLU A 142 2.49 -3.15 -4.02
CA GLU A 142 3.92 -3.45 -4.15
C GLU A 142 4.76 -2.55 -3.22
N GLU A 143 4.50 -1.24 -3.21
CA GLU A 143 5.14 -0.28 -2.29
C GLU A 143 4.93 -0.68 -0.82
N LYS A 144 3.70 -1.04 -0.43
CA LYS A 144 3.38 -1.49 0.93
C LYS A 144 4.05 -2.83 1.30
N VAL A 145 4.26 -3.72 0.33
CA VAL A 145 4.98 -4.98 0.55
C VAL A 145 6.45 -4.72 0.75
N GLU A 146 7.08 -3.91 -0.11
CA GLU A 146 8.48 -3.54 0.02
C GLU A 146 8.78 -2.83 1.35
N GLU A 147 7.88 -1.94 1.78
CA GLU A 147 7.97 -1.28 3.08
C GLU A 147 7.92 -2.29 4.25
N ARG A 148 7.05 -3.31 4.17
CA ARG A 148 6.97 -4.38 5.17
C ARG A 148 8.20 -5.29 5.14
N ASP A 149 8.67 -5.67 3.96
CA ASP A 149 9.84 -6.53 3.81
C ASP A 149 11.11 -5.84 4.34
N GLY A 150 11.26 -4.54 4.07
CA GLY A 150 12.35 -3.74 4.65
C GLY A 150 12.31 -3.70 6.18
N ARG A 151 11.12 -3.59 6.77
CA ARG A 151 10.94 -3.65 8.24
C ARG A 151 11.24 -5.04 8.80
N ILE A 152 10.76 -6.10 8.16
CA ILE A 152 11.04 -7.48 8.56
C ILE A 152 12.56 -7.75 8.54
N ALA A 153 13.26 -7.22 7.53
CA ALA A 153 14.71 -7.32 7.47
C ALA A 153 15.40 -6.60 8.65
N ALA A 154 14.96 -5.39 9.01
CA ALA A 154 15.47 -4.66 10.16
C ALA A 154 15.23 -5.41 11.48
N LEU A 155 14.01 -5.93 11.69
CA LEU A 155 13.68 -6.72 12.88
C LEU A 155 14.50 -8.01 12.97
N LYS A 156 14.79 -8.65 11.83
CA LYS A 156 15.67 -9.82 11.79
C LYS A 156 17.09 -9.48 12.24
N GLU A 157 17.61 -8.31 11.86
CA GLU A 157 18.91 -7.83 12.32
C GLU A 157 18.91 -7.54 13.83
N GLU A 158 17.84 -6.92 14.34
CA GLU A 158 17.67 -6.66 15.78
C GLU A 158 17.60 -7.95 16.60
N ILE A 159 16.84 -8.96 16.15
CA ILE A 159 16.77 -10.27 16.81
C ILE A 159 18.13 -10.96 16.78
N ALA A 160 18.88 -10.87 15.68
CA ALA A 160 20.24 -11.41 15.59
C ALA A 160 21.18 -10.72 16.59
N ALA A 161 21.08 -9.39 16.76
CA ALA A 161 21.82 -8.64 17.76
C ALA A 161 21.49 -9.12 19.18
N ILE A 162 20.20 -9.27 19.52
CA ILE A 162 19.75 -9.83 20.81
C ILE A 162 20.34 -11.25 21.04
N GLY A 163 20.40 -12.09 20.00
CA GLY A 163 20.99 -13.42 20.08
C GLY A 163 22.49 -13.41 20.40
N THR A 164 23.26 -12.47 19.81
CA THR A 164 24.68 -12.29 20.14
C THR A 164 24.88 -11.76 21.56
N GLU A 165 24.00 -10.87 22.02
CA GLU A 165 23.99 -10.38 23.40
C GLU A 165 23.68 -11.47 24.42
N ALA A 166 22.71 -12.32 24.14
CA ALA A 166 22.42 -13.48 24.98
C ALA A 166 23.64 -14.41 25.10
N SER A 167 24.36 -14.64 23.99
CA SER A 167 25.59 -15.44 24.00
C SER A 167 26.71 -14.79 24.82
N ASN A 168 26.84 -13.46 24.75
CA ASN A 168 27.78 -12.70 25.58
C ASN A 168 27.44 -12.79 27.07
N ILE A 169 26.16 -12.67 27.43
CA ILE A 169 25.67 -12.83 28.80
C ILE A 169 25.93 -14.23 29.33
N LEU A 170 25.72 -15.27 28.50
CA LEU A 170 26.03 -16.64 28.87
C LEU A 170 27.52 -16.77 29.24
N ARG A 171 28.43 -16.28 28.39
CA ARG A 171 29.87 -16.28 28.68
C ARG A 171 30.22 -15.47 29.93
N MET A 172 29.58 -14.32 30.15
CA MET A 172 29.75 -13.53 31.38
C MET A 172 29.25 -14.30 32.61
N SER A 173 28.17 -15.05 32.49
CA SER A 173 27.61 -15.86 33.58
C SER A 173 28.51 -17.04 33.94
N GLU A 174 29.10 -17.72 32.95
CA GLU A 174 30.08 -18.78 33.16
C GLU A 174 31.36 -18.24 33.82
N SER A 175 31.84 -17.09 33.36
CA SER A 175 32.99 -16.41 33.97
C SER A 175 32.70 -15.95 35.40
N ALA A 176 31.50 -15.44 35.67
CA ALA A 176 31.07 -15.05 37.01
C ALA A 176 30.97 -16.28 37.93
N LEU A 177 30.41 -17.39 37.44
CA LEU A 177 30.32 -18.65 38.18
C LEU A 177 31.72 -19.18 38.53
N ALA A 178 32.66 -19.17 37.59
CA ALA A 178 34.03 -19.57 37.84
C ALA A 178 34.70 -18.66 38.89
N THR A 179 34.45 -17.35 38.84
CA THR A 179 34.94 -16.40 39.85
C THR A 179 34.37 -16.73 41.22
N VAL A 180 33.07 -17.01 41.30
CA VAL A 180 32.40 -17.38 42.57
C VAL A 180 32.93 -18.71 43.12
N GLN A 181 33.23 -19.69 42.27
CA GLN A 181 33.71 -21.02 42.68
C GLN A 181 35.17 -21.04 43.10
N PHE A 182 36.04 -20.30 42.41
CA PHE A 182 37.49 -20.41 42.56
C PHE A 182 38.17 -19.17 43.16
N SER A 183 37.48 -18.04 43.30
CA SER A 183 38.09 -16.86 43.91
C SER A 183 38.21 -17.01 45.43
N VAL A 184 39.30 -16.47 45.96
CA VAL A 184 39.53 -16.33 47.40
C VAL A 184 38.90 -15.02 47.92
N ASP A 185 38.76 -14.03 47.04
CA ASP A 185 38.23 -12.70 47.35
C ASP A 185 36.71 -12.65 47.18
N LYS A 186 35.99 -12.55 48.31
CA LYS A 186 34.53 -12.40 48.32
C LYS A 186 34.06 -11.18 47.51
N GLN A 187 34.82 -10.09 47.53
CA GLN A 187 34.45 -8.87 46.81
C GLN A 187 34.53 -9.06 45.29
N ALA A 188 35.55 -9.78 44.79
CA ALA A 188 35.67 -10.08 43.36
C ALA A 188 34.49 -10.92 42.84
N SER A 189 33.99 -11.86 43.65
CA SER A 189 32.79 -12.64 43.36
C SER A 189 31.53 -11.75 43.28
N VAL A 190 31.37 -10.82 44.21
CA VAL A 190 30.24 -9.87 44.22
C VAL A 190 30.29 -8.96 43.00
N ASP A 191 31.46 -8.39 42.68
CA ASP A 191 31.63 -7.49 41.54
C ASP A 191 31.36 -8.20 40.19
N ALA A 192 31.73 -9.48 40.08
CA ALA A 192 31.47 -10.28 38.88
C ALA A 192 29.97 -10.53 38.66
N VAL A 193 29.25 -10.89 39.73
CA VAL A 193 27.79 -11.08 39.69
C VAL A 193 27.08 -9.74 39.45
N GLU A 194 27.56 -8.65 40.05
CA GLU A 194 26.99 -7.32 39.83
C GLU A 194 27.10 -6.90 38.37
N LYS A 195 28.28 -7.08 37.74
CA LYS A 195 28.47 -6.82 36.30
C LYS A 195 27.51 -7.62 35.42
N LEU A 196 27.28 -8.90 35.76
CA LEU A 196 26.30 -9.74 35.06
C LEU A 196 24.88 -9.19 35.21
N VAL A 197 24.45 -8.83 36.43
CA VAL A 197 23.13 -8.25 36.69
C VAL A 197 22.94 -6.95 35.92
N GLN A 198 23.94 -6.06 35.90
CA GLN A 198 23.87 -4.82 35.13
C GLN A 198 23.71 -5.09 33.63
N ARG A 199 24.42 -6.09 33.09
CA ARG A 199 24.29 -6.45 31.67
C ARG A 199 22.91 -7.01 31.34
N ILE A 200 22.35 -7.87 32.20
CA ILE A 200 20.99 -8.42 32.02
C ILE A 200 19.94 -7.31 32.04
N ARG A 201 20.06 -6.33 32.95
CA ARG A 201 19.15 -5.18 33.00
C ARG A 201 19.17 -4.36 31.72
N LEU A 202 20.36 -4.10 31.17
CA LEU A 202 20.49 -3.37 29.91
C LEU A 202 19.86 -4.14 28.75
N MET A 203 20.05 -5.46 28.70
CA MET A 203 19.41 -6.32 27.70
C MET A 203 17.88 -6.28 27.85
N GLN A 204 17.36 -6.38 29.08
CA GLN A 204 15.93 -6.32 29.35
C GLN A 204 15.31 -5.00 28.86
N GLN A 205 15.92 -3.86 29.21
CA GLN A 205 15.45 -2.54 28.78
C GLN A 205 15.47 -2.40 27.25
N ALA A 206 16.52 -2.90 26.59
CA ALA A 206 16.59 -2.90 25.14
C ALA A 206 15.47 -3.75 24.52
N THR A 207 15.25 -4.98 25.03
CA THR A 207 14.17 -5.85 24.54
C THR A 207 12.79 -5.25 24.73
N GLU A 208 12.54 -4.57 25.85
CA GLU A 208 11.26 -3.90 26.12
C GLU A 208 11.02 -2.75 25.14
N ALA A 209 12.04 -1.94 24.87
CA ALA A 209 11.98 -0.90 23.84
C ALA A 209 11.72 -1.45 22.43
N HIS A 210 12.31 -2.61 22.08
CA HIS A 210 12.04 -3.27 20.81
C HIS A 210 10.60 -3.80 20.72
N VAL A 211 10.04 -4.31 21.82
CA VAL A 211 8.65 -4.76 21.87
C VAL A 211 7.68 -3.59 21.73
N GLU A 212 7.93 -2.45 22.37
CA GLU A 212 7.14 -1.23 22.17
C GLU A 212 7.21 -0.75 20.71
N ALA A 213 8.42 -0.76 20.12
CA ALA A 213 8.60 -0.37 18.72
C ALA A 213 7.87 -1.31 17.75
N LEU A 214 7.68 -2.58 18.11
CA LEU A 214 6.91 -3.57 17.36
C LEU A 214 5.41 -3.35 17.47
N ASP A 215 4.92 -2.94 18.64
CA ASP A 215 3.49 -2.79 18.92
C ASP A 215 2.83 -1.77 17.97
N ASP A 216 3.54 -0.69 17.64
CA ASP A 216 3.15 0.33 16.66
C ASP A 216 2.81 -0.24 15.26
N TRP A 217 3.24 -1.46 14.94
CA TRP A 217 3.04 -2.09 13.62
C TRP A 217 2.09 -3.28 13.63
N VAL A 218 1.67 -3.74 14.80
CA VAL A 218 0.79 -4.90 14.91
C VAL A 218 -0.59 -4.51 14.41
N VAL A 219 -1.01 -5.10 13.29
CA VAL A 219 -2.34 -4.85 12.74
C VAL A 219 -3.41 -5.40 13.69
N ARG A 220 -4.34 -4.53 14.08
CA ARG A 220 -5.46 -4.83 14.98
C ARG A 220 -6.77 -4.82 14.20
N ASP A 221 -7.71 -5.62 14.68
CA ASP A 221 -9.07 -5.65 14.17
C ASP A 221 -9.88 -4.59 14.92
N VAL A 222 -10.25 -3.52 14.21
CA VAL A 222 -10.96 -2.37 14.75
C VAL A 222 -12.42 -2.44 14.32
N PRO A 223 -13.37 -2.63 15.26
CA PRO A 223 -14.79 -2.59 14.95
C PRO A 223 -15.19 -1.14 14.64
N ILE A 224 -15.86 -0.96 13.51
CA ILE A 224 -16.40 0.31 13.05
C ILE A 224 -17.91 0.18 13.07
N GLU A 225 -18.57 1.15 13.69
CA GLU A 225 -20.01 1.22 13.80
C GLU A 225 -20.51 2.56 13.26
N PHE A 226 -21.58 2.51 12.47
CA PHE A 226 -22.33 3.66 12.01
C PHE A 226 -23.81 3.43 12.29
N SER A 227 -24.46 4.33 13.02
CA SER A 227 -25.90 4.26 13.29
C SER A 227 -26.63 5.33 12.49
N GLY A 228 -27.71 4.95 11.82
CA GLY A 228 -28.47 5.89 11.01
C GLY A 228 -29.53 5.24 10.13
N VAL A 229 -30.26 6.07 9.39
CA VAL A 229 -31.20 5.60 8.36
C VAL A 229 -30.45 5.56 7.03
N ALA A 230 -30.16 4.36 6.53
CA ALA A 230 -29.39 4.13 5.32
C ALA A 230 -29.76 2.79 4.67
N ALA A 231 -29.56 2.63 3.37
CA ALA A 231 -29.62 1.33 2.70
C ALA A 231 -28.22 0.72 2.49
N GLU A 232 -27.24 1.53 2.12
CA GLU A 232 -25.83 1.13 1.97
C GLU A 232 -24.91 2.13 2.69
N VAL A 233 -24.01 1.61 3.51
CA VAL A 233 -22.98 2.42 4.19
C VAL A 233 -21.60 1.87 3.88
N ARG A 234 -20.71 2.74 3.42
CA ARG A 234 -19.30 2.41 3.12
C ARG A 234 -18.38 3.37 3.84
N VAL A 235 -17.36 2.83 4.52
CA VAL A 235 -16.29 3.63 5.12
C VAL A 235 -15.14 3.81 4.13
N MET A 236 -14.70 5.05 3.94
CA MET A 236 -13.56 5.45 3.13
C MET A 236 -12.53 6.11 4.04
N GLY A 237 -11.23 6.03 3.74
CA GLY A 237 -10.26 6.78 4.52
C GLY A 237 -8.83 6.67 4.07
N ASP A 238 -7.92 7.13 4.92
CA ASP A 238 -6.48 7.09 4.63
C ASP A 238 -5.95 5.65 4.53
N PHE A 239 -6.60 4.70 5.20
CA PHE A 239 -6.15 3.31 5.26
C PHE A 239 -6.09 2.62 3.87
N ASP A 240 -6.98 3.00 2.96
CA ASP A 240 -7.02 2.53 1.57
C ASP A 240 -6.66 3.62 0.55
N GLY A 241 -6.18 4.78 1.02
CA GLY A 241 -5.86 5.93 0.19
C GLY A 241 -7.08 6.51 -0.53
N TRP A 242 -8.27 6.43 0.08
CA TRP A 242 -9.52 6.96 -0.46
C TRP A 242 -9.91 6.36 -1.82
N THR A 243 -9.76 5.03 -2.00
CA THR A 243 -9.97 4.38 -3.30
C THR A 243 -11.25 3.56 -3.37
N ASN A 244 -11.39 2.51 -2.56
CA ASN A 244 -12.49 1.54 -2.64
C ASN A 244 -13.37 1.53 -1.39
N GLY A 245 -12.79 1.84 -0.23
CA GLY A 245 -13.41 1.72 1.07
C GLY A 245 -13.82 0.30 1.44
N GLN A 246 -14.49 0.17 2.58
CA GLN A 246 -15.07 -1.09 3.05
C GLN A 246 -16.57 -0.92 3.27
N LEU A 247 -17.34 -1.90 2.82
CA LEU A 247 -18.79 -1.92 3.00
C LEU A 247 -19.14 -2.37 4.42
N LEU A 248 -20.09 -1.68 5.06
CA LEU A 248 -20.61 -2.06 6.36
C LEU A 248 -21.80 -3.00 6.19
N SER A 249 -21.87 -3.99 7.06
CA SER A 249 -23.01 -4.92 7.12
C SER A 249 -24.05 -4.37 8.08
N ALA A 250 -25.30 -4.33 7.62
CA ALA A 250 -26.42 -3.89 8.43
C ALA A 250 -26.76 -4.95 9.48
N ASN A 251 -26.91 -4.55 10.75
CA ASN A 251 -27.30 -5.46 11.82
C ASN A 251 -28.79 -5.78 11.65
N SER A 252 -29.11 -7.03 11.32
CA SER A 252 -30.46 -7.48 10.92
C SER A 252 -31.44 -7.67 12.09
N PHE A 253 -31.05 -7.29 13.32
CA PHE A 253 -31.84 -7.51 14.53
C PHE A 253 -32.69 -6.32 14.97
N ASP A 254 -32.54 -5.16 14.31
CA ASP A 254 -33.30 -3.96 14.65
C ASP A 254 -34.38 -3.71 13.59
N ASP A 255 -35.65 -3.92 13.95
CA ASP A 255 -36.84 -3.69 13.10
C ASP A 255 -37.20 -2.18 13.03
N SER A 256 -36.22 -1.34 13.36
CA SER A 256 -36.34 0.10 13.51
C SER A 256 -35.89 0.82 12.24
N VAL A 257 -36.45 2.01 11.98
CA VAL A 257 -36.02 2.89 10.87
C VAL A 257 -34.53 3.30 11.03
N HIS A 258 -34.03 3.31 12.26
CA HIS A 258 -32.62 3.48 12.59
C HIS A 258 -31.95 2.12 12.67
N GLN A 259 -30.97 1.87 11.81
CA GLN A 259 -30.20 0.64 11.81
C GLN A 259 -28.74 0.91 12.16
N THR A 260 -28.13 -0.03 12.86
CA THR A 260 -26.69 -0.04 13.11
C THR A 260 -25.98 -0.84 12.02
N PHE A 261 -24.97 -0.22 11.41
CA PHE A 261 -24.09 -0.81 10.42
C PHE A 261 -22.73 -1.07 11.06
N THR A 262 -22.19 -2.27 10.88
CA THR A 262 -20.91 -2.69 11.47
C THR A 262 -19.94 -3.24 10.43
N THR A 263 -18.65 -2.99 10.61
CA THR A 263 -17.58 -3.69 9.89
C THR A 263 -16.34 -3.81 10.77
N THR A 264 -15.44 -4.72 10.42
CA THR A 264 -14.11 -4.82 11.05
C THR A 264 -13.05 -4.37 10.06
N LEU A 265 -12.30 -3.32 10.41
CA LEU A 265 -11.13 -2.86 9.66
C LEU A 265 -9.85 -3.44 10.27
N ARG A 266 -8.90 -3.87 9.43
CA ARG A 266 -7.58 -4.31 9.88
C ARG A 266 -6.57 -3.17 9.75
N LEU A 267 -6.28 -2.49 10.85
CA LEU A 267 -5.45 -1.28 10.88
C LEU A 267 -4.28 -1.42 11.86
N ALA A 268 -3.12 -0.88 11.50
CA ALA A 268 -2.03 -0.72 12.47
C ALA A 268 -2.35 0.44 13.44
N PRO A 269 -1.69 0.53 14.60
CA PRO A 269 -1.76 1.72 15.44
C PRO A 269 -1.42 2.98 14.65
N GLY A 270 -2.19 4.04 14.89
CA GLY A 270 -2.09 5.28 14.14
C GLY A 270 -3.35 6.12 14.19
N THR A 271 -3.27 7.30 13.59
CA THR A 271 -4.41 8.20 13.42
C THR A 271 -4.83 8.17 11.95
N TYR A 272 -6.06 7.78 11.70
CA TYR A 272 -6.63 7.65 10.35
C TYR A 272 -7.78 8.64 10.19
N ARG A 273 -7.82 9.32 9.05
CA ARG A 273 -9.01 10.07 8.66
C ARG A 273 -9.95 9.16 7.91
N VAL A 274 -11.22 9.24 8.27
CA VAL A 274 -12.28 8.41 7.70
C VAL A 274 -13.53 9.22 7.42
N LYS A 275 -14.30 8.79 6.43
CA LYS A 275 -15.60 9.36 6.10
C LYS A 275 -16.52 8.29 5.54
N PHE A 276 -17.82 8.46 5.75
CA PHE A 276 -18.81 7.48 5.33
C PHE A 276 -19.50 7.95 4.04
N ILE A 277 -19.75 7.01 3.15
CA ILE A 277 -20.65 7.17 2.01
C ILE A 277 -21.93 6.43 2.40
N VAL A 278 -23.00 7.19 2.60
CA VAL A 278 -24.34 6.71 2.98
C VAL A 278 -25.25 6.96 1.81
N ASP A 279 -25.74 5.90 1.16
CA ASP A 279 -26.61 5.99 -0.04
C ASP A 279 -26.05 6.92 -1.13
N GLY A 280 -24.72 6.89 -1.32
CA GLY A 280 -24.02 7.72 -2.30
C GLY A 280 -23.73 9.15 -1.85
N GLN A 281 -24.12 9.54 -0.64
CA GLN A 281 -23.83 10.85 -0.05
C GLN A 281 -22.71 10.77 0.98
N TRP A 282 -21.79 11.73 0.94
CA TRP A 282 -20.74 11.85 1.95
C TRP A 282 -21.33 12.34 3.27
N ARG A 283 -21.13 11.57 4.34
CA ARG A 283 -21.57 11.89 5.70
C ARG A 283 -20.47 11.59 6.71
N THR A 284 -20.53 12.27 7.84
CA THR A 284 -19.76 11.97 9.04
C THR A 284 -20.61 11.12 9.98
N ALA A 285 -19.97 10.27 10.78
CA ALA A 285 -20.66 9.53 11.84
C ALA A 285 -20.89 10.44 13.05
N ASP A 286 -22.14 10.48 13.51
CA ASP A 286 -22.51 11.19 14.73
C ASP A 286 -21.93 10.43 15.94
N GLY A 287 -21.14 11.11 16.77
CA GLY A 287 -20.47 10.51 17.94
C GLY A 287 -19.00 10.14 17.74
N TRP A 288 -18.47 10.30 16.53
CA TRP A 288 -17.04 10.14 16.26
C TRP A 288 -16.32 11.50 16.33
N PRO A 289 -15.07 11.57 16.83
CA PRO A 289 -14.28 12.79 16.77
C PRO A 289 -14.17 13.27 15.32
N THR A 290 -14.41 14.56 15.09
CA THR A 290 -14.28 15.19 13.77
C THR A 290 -13.09 16.14 13.75
N ALA A 291 -12.44 16.23 12.60
CA ALA A 291 -11.42 17.22 12.30
C ALA A 291 -11.77 17.93 10.99
N THR A 292 -11.61 19.26 10.99
CA THR A 292 -11.74 20.06 9.78
C THR A 292 -10.41 20.02 9.01
N CYS A 293 -10.46 19.55 7.78
CA CYS A 293 -9.32 19.55 6.87
C CYS A 293 -9.02 20.97 6.34
N GLU A 294 -7.82 21.18 5.80
CA GLU A 294 -7.41 22.48 5.20
C GLU A 294 -8.33 22.92 4.06
N ASN A 295 -9.02 21.98 3.41
CA ASN A 295 -10.01 22.22 2.37
C ASN A 295 -11.41 22.60 2.92
N GLY A 296 -11.56 22.78 4.24
CA GLY A 296 -12.82 23.10 4.92
C GLY A 296 -13.79 21.92 5.03
N THR A 297 -13.38 20.71 4.67
CA THR A 297 -14.22 19.51 4.78
C THR A 297 -14.08 18.87 6.15
N GLU A 298 -15.20 18.49 6.75
CA GLU A 298 -15.22 17.71 7.99
C GLU A 298 -15.05 16.22 7.69
N GLU A 299 -14.10 15.59 8.38
CA GLU A 299 -13.78 14.17 8.33
C GLU A 299 -13.72 13.62 9.76
N ASN A 300 -14.07 12.35 9.93
CA ASN A 300 -13.95 11.68 11.22
C ASN A 300 -12.49 11.24 11.43
N VAL A 301 -12.05 11.22 12.70
CA VAL A 301 -10.72 10.79 13.11
C VAL A 301 -10.83 9.49 13.89
N LEU A 302 -10.19 8.44 13.39
CA LEU A 302 -10.05 7.15 14.03
C LEU A 302 -8.65 7.01 14.62
N ILE A 303 -8.57 6.89 15.94
CA ILE A 303 -7.31 6.67 16.65
C ILE A 303 -7.24 5.19 17.03
N VAL A 304 -6.32 4.47 16.39
CA VAL A 304 -5.98 3.10 16.73
C VAL A 304 -4.76 3.18 17.64
N LYS A 305 -4.94 2.76 18.89
CA LYS A 305 -3.83 2.55 19.82
C LYS A 305 -3.27 1.17 19.63
#